data_AF-A0AAV5CHI8-F1
#
_entry.id   AF-A0AAV5CHI8-F1
#
_cell.length_a   1.000
_cell.length_b   1.000
_cell.length_c   1.000
_cell.angle_alpha   90.00
_cell.angle_beta   90.00
_cell.angle_gamma   90.00
#
_symmetry.space_group_name_H-M   'P 1'
#
loop_
_entity.id
_entity.type
_entity.pdbx_description
1 polymer ?
#
loop_
_entity_poly.entity_id
_entity_poly.type
_entity_poly.pdbx_seq_one_letter_code
_entity_poly.pdbx_strand_id
1 'polypeptide(L)'
;MVLLLLMHFLLEKALEASGDDLDSAIKSLNELRLESSQSTDAILSSTGFKPENGQPAAIHTSFEGIPNGGADAATEHPPVDNYQTSNNGSEWVELFVREMTNASDIDDARARASIALEALEKSILERAGAEATQNLHKENMMLKEQLTVVLRENAVLKRAVAIQHERQKEFDERSQEVQSLKQLVLQYQEQVRTLEINNYALTMHLKQAQQNNSIPGRYNPDVF
;
A
#
# COMPACT_ATOMS: atom_id res chain seq x y z
N MET A 1 -4.87 -18.67 7.99
CA MET A 1 -4.21 -19.45 9.07
C MET A 1 -2.81 -19.88 8.67
N VAL A 2 -2.63 -20.55 7.53
CA VAL A 2 -1.31 -21.06 7.05
C VAL A 2 -0.25 -19.96 6.85
N LEU A 3 -0.60 -18.81 6.25
CA LEU A 3 0.35 -17.70 6.07
C LEU A 3 0.86 -17.09 7.40
N LEU A 4 0.01 -17.07 8.42
CA LEU A 4 0.35 -16.50 9.73
C LEU A 4 1.32 -17.42 10.49
N LEU A 5 1.12 -18.73 10.39
CA LEU A 5 2.04 -19.75 10.90
C LEU A 5 3.40 -19.70 10.18
N LEU A 6 3.40 -19.52 8.86
CA LEU A 6 4.64 -19.41 8.09
C LEU A 6 5.43 -18.16 8.50
N MET A 7 4.75 -17.01 8.66
CA MET A 7 5.41 -15.77 9.06
C MET A 7 5.97 -15.83 10.49
N HIS A 8 5.23 -16.45 11.42
CA HIS A 8 5.70 -16.69 12.78
C HIS A 8 6.95 -17.58 12.79
N PHE A 9 6.93 -18.68 12.02
CA PHE A 9 8.06 -19.61 11.91
C PHE A 9 9.31 -18.94 11.30
N LEU A 10 9.14 -18.10 10.27
CA LEU A 10 10.24 -17.33 9.66
C LEU A 10 10.85 -16.32 10.64
N LEU A 11 10.00 -15.66 11.45
CA LEU A 11 10.45 -14.68 12.44
C LEU A 11 11.23 -15.34 13.58
N GLU A 12 10.72 -16.45 14.10
CA GLU A 12 11.33 -17.23 15.18
C GLU A 12 12.70 -17.80 14.73
N LYS A 13 12.77 -18.35 13.52
CA LYS A 13 14.01 -18.85 12.95
C LYS A 13 15.06 -17.75 12.68
N ALA A 14 14.62 -16.55 12.26
CA ALA A 14 15.52 -15.43 12.03
C ALA A 14 16.11 -14.88 13.34
N LEU A 15 15.31 -14.86 14.41
CA LEU A 15 15.72 -14.40 15.74
C LEU A 15 16.68 -15.39 16.42
N GLU A 16 16.42 -16.69 16.28
CA GLU A 16 17.28 -17.74 16.83
C GLU A 16 18.64 -17.81 16.11
N ALA A 17 18.67 -17.58 14.80
CA ALA A 17 19.89 -17.51 14.01
C ALA A 17 20.72 -16.23 14.24
N SER A 18 20.08 -15.14 14.67
CA SER A 18 20.75 -13.87 14.97
C SER A 18 21.18 -13.72 16.43
N GLY A 19 20.94 -14.73 17.27
CA GLY A 19 21.33 -14.73 18.67
C GLY A 19 20.64 -13.63 19.48
N ASP A 20 19.33 -13.47 19.29
CA ASP A 20 18.49 -12.43 19.93
C ASP A 20 18.89 -10.97 19.62
N ASP A 21 19.84 -10.74 18.70
CA ASP A 21 20.12 -9.39 18.19
C ASP A 21 19.08 -8.99 17.16
N LEU A 22 18.28 -7.98 17.51
CA LEU A 22 17.15 -7.50 16.72
C LEU A 22 17.60 -6.88 15.39
N ASP A 23 18.73 -6.15 15.39
CA ASP A 23 19.25 -5.51 14.17
C ASP A 23 19.74 -6.55 13.16
N SER A 24 20.41 -7.61 13.64
CA SER A 24 20.80 -8.75 12.81
C SER A 24 19.60 -9.56 12.31
N ALA A 25 18.55 -9.74 13.14
CA ALA A 25 17.31 -10.39 12.72
C ALA A 25 16.59 -9.61 11.60
N ILE A 26 16.49 -8.28 11.75
CA ILE A 26 15.90 -7.38 10.75
C ILE A 26 16.70 -7.43 9.44
N LYS A 27 18.03 -7.44 9.52
CA LYS A 27 18.90 -7.54 8.35
C LYS A 27 18.71 -8.88 7.63
N SER A 28 18.73 -10.00 8.35
CA SER A 28 18.52 -11.34 7.80
C SER A 28 17.15 -11.51 7.15
N LEU A 29 16.08 -11.00 7.78
CA LEU A 29 14.74 -11.03 7.21
C LEU A 29 14.61 -10.17 5.94
N ASN A 30 15.30 -9.02 5.91
CA ASN A 30 15.38 -8.20 4.71
C ASN A 30 16.20 -8.88 3.60
N GLU A 31 17.29 -9.57 3.92
CA GLU A 31 18.07 -10.35 2.96
C GLU A 31 17.22 -11.50 2.38
N LEU A 32 16.49 -12.26 3.20
CA LEU A 32 15.53 -13.28 2.74
C LEU A 32 14.41 -12.69 1.88
N ARG A 33 13.91 -11.49 2.24
CA ARG A 33 12.93 -10.77 1.43
C ARG A 33 13.54 -10.36 0.09
N LEU A 34 14.76 -9.83 0.08
CA LEU A 34 15.49 -9.49 -1.15
C LEU A 34 15.81 -10.71 -2.00
N GLU A 35 16.08 -11.86 -1.40
CA GLU A 35 16.36 -13.12 -2.10
C GLU A 35 15.06 -13.72 -2.69
N SER A 36 13.94 -13.57 -1.99
CA SER A 36 12.61 -13.87 -2.54
C SER A 36 12.20 -12.89 -3.65
N SER A 37 12.55 -11.61 -3.49
CA SER A 37 12.35 -10.58 -4.51
C SER A 37 13.29 -10.75 -5.69
N GLN A 38 14.52 -11.23 -5.50
CA GLN A 38 15.44 -11.63 -6.58
C GLN A 38 15.00 -12.91 -7.27
N SER A 39 14.37 -13.84 -6.53
CA SER A 39 13.75 -15.02 -7.13
C SER A 39 12.53 -14.65 -7.98
N THR A 40 11.79 -13.59 -7.61
CA THR A 40 10.72 -13.03 -8.45
C THR A 40 11.22 -12.06 -9.51
N ASP A 41 12.31 -11.33 -9.29
CA ASP A 41 12.97 -10.42 -10.25
C ASP A 41 13.82 -11.20 -11.25
N ALA A 42 14.24 -12.44 -10.97
CA ALA A 42 14.74 -13.35 -11.99
C ALA A 42 13.62 -13.79 -12.94
N ILE A 43 12.36 -13.78 -12.49
CA ILE A 43 11.17 -14.00 -13.33
C ILE A 43 10.75 -12.68 -14.03
N LEU A 44 10.87 -11.54 -13.33
CA LEU A 44 10.49 -10.20 -13.81
C LEU A 44 11.59 -9.43 -14.58
N SER A 45 12.85 -9.88 -14.58
CA SER A 45 13.90 -9.39 -15.49
C SER A 45 13.72 -9.93 -16.93
N SER A 46 12.70 -10.76 -17.17
CA SER A 46 12.13 -10.97 -18.51
C SER A 46 11.12 -9.88 -18.91
N THR A 47 10.69 -9.03 -17.98
CA THR A 47 9.70 -7.96 -18.20
C THR A 47 10.03 -6.77 -17.28
N GLY A 48 11.20 -6.17 -17.49
CA GLY A 48 11.71 -5.15 -16.57
C GLY A 48 10.95 -3.84 -16.67
N PHE A 49 10.49 -3.29 -15.54
CA PHE A 49 10.35 -1.85 -15.30
C PHE A 49 10.29 -1.56 -13.79
N LYS A 50 10.98 -0.49 -13.37
CA LYS A 50 11.09 -0.01 -11.98
C LYS A 50 10.53 1.43 -11.90
N PRO A 51 9.83 1.84 -10.82
CA PRO A 51 9.08 3.10 -10.76
C PRO A 51 9.64 4.14 -9.76
N GLU A 52 9.18 5.39 -9.88
CA GLU A 52 9.18 6.48 -8.86
C GLU A 52 8.25 7.61 -9.37
N ASN A 53 7.66 8.55 -8.60
CA ASN A 53 6.98 8.60 -7.30
C ASN A 53 6.36 10.04 -7.21
N GLY A 54 5.14 10.23 -6.66
CA GLY A 54 4.78 11.47 -5.93
C GLY A 54 3.61 12.37 -6.41
N GLN A 55 2.36 11.97 -6.12
CA GLN A 55 1.15 12.71 -5.64
C GLN A 55 1.12 14.28 -5.49
N PRO A 56 -0.05 14.95 -5.26
CA PRO A 56 -1.41 14.86 -5.85
C PRO A 56 -2.21 16.20 -5.98
N ALA A 57 -3.22 16.31 -6.87
CA ALA A 57 -4.48 17.08 -6.62
C ALA A 57 -5.51 17.01 -7.77
N ALA A 58 -6.78 16.94 -7.39
CA ALA A 58 -7.97 16.81 -8.24
C ALA A 58 -8.55 18.16 -8.69
N ILE A 59 -9.01 18.23 -9.95
CA ILE A 59 -9.94 19.24 -10.47
C ILE A 59 -10.97 18.50 -11.31
N HIS A 60 -12.26 18.73 -11.05
CA HIS A 60 -13.35 18.35 -11.93
C HIS A 60 -13.98 19.62 -12.51
N THR A 61 -13.81 19.79 -13.83
CA THR A 61 -14.61 20.61 -14.73
C THR A 61 -15.59 19.71 -15.47
N SER A 62 -16.78 20.22 -15.76
CA SER A 62 -17.69 19.69 -16.77
C SER A 62 -18.06 20.78 -17.76
N PHE A 63 -18.44 20.30 -18.93
CA PHE A 63 -18.17 20.79 -20.27
C PHE A 63 -19.48 21.14 -21.01
N GLU A 64 -19.30 21.73 -22.20
CA GLU A 64 -20.20 21.73 -23.37
C GLU A 64 -21.43 22.68 -23.35
N GLY A 65 -21.82 23.34 -24.45
CA GLY A 65 -21.45 23.19 -25.86
C GLY A 65 -21.93 24.37 -26.74
N ILE A 66 -21.62 24.26 -28.04
CA ILE A 66 -21.88 25.14 -29.20
C ILE A 66 -23.00 24.42 -30.02
N PRO A 67 -23.91 25.02 -30.85
CA PRO A 67 -23.49 25.83 -32.01
C PRO A 67 -24.42 26.83 -32.75
N ASN A 68 -23.75 27.61 -33.62
CA ASN A 68 -24.06 27.98 -35.02
C ASN A 68 -24.79 29.30 -35.41
N GLY A 69 -24.23 29.97 -36.43
CA GLY A 69 -24.97 30.66 -37.51
C GLY A 69 -24.61 32.13 -37.82
N GLY A 70 -24.23 32.43 -39.08
CA GLY A 70 -24.39 33.77 -39.70
C GLY A 70 -23.23 34.24 -40.60
N ALA A 71 -23.55 34.75 -41.80
CA ALA A 71 -22.68 34.91 -42.97
C ALA A 71 -22.19 36.36 -43.28
N ASP A 72 -21.25 36.42 -44.25
CA ASP A 72 -20.87 37.50 -45.18
C ASP A 72 -20.09 38.75 -44.71
N ALA A 73 -18.87 38.94 -45.26
CA ALA A 73 -18.52 40.06 -46.14
C ALA A 73 -17.05 39.97 -46.62
N ALA A 74 -16.84 40.24 -47.90
CA ALA A 74 -15.57 40.19 -48.62
C ALA A 74 -14.59 41.33 -48.24
N THR A 75 -13.30 41.02 -48.18
CA THR A 75 -12.19 41.92 -48.56
C THR A 75 -11.03 41.06 -49.04
N GLU A 76 -10.65 41.24 -50.31
CA GLU A 76 -9.54 40.58 -50.97
C GLU A 76 -8.20 41.07 -50.37
N HIS A 77 -7.48 40.14 -49.75
CA HIS A 77 -6.02 40.17 -49.60
C HIS A 77 -5.53 38.77 -50.01
N PRO A 78 -4.40 38.65 -50.73
CA PRO A 78 -3.94 37.34 -51.20
C PRO A 78 -3.71 36.42 -50.00
N PRO A 79 -4.21 35.18 -50.03
CA PRO A 79 -4.04 34.25 -48.94
C PRO A 79 -2.56 33.89 -48.88
N VAL A 80 -1.86 34.36 -47.85
CA VAL A 80 -0.58 33.75 -47.50
C VAL A 80 -0.95 32.40 -46.91
N ASP A 81 -0.79 31.39 -47.75
CA ASP A 81 -1.19 30.03 -47.51
C ASP A 81 -0.71 29.55 -46.14
N ASN A 82 -1.64 28.85 -45.50
CA ASN A 82 -1.54 28.07 -44.30
C ASN A 82 -0.20 27.28 -44.23
N TYR A 83 0.82 27.84 -43.59
CA TYR A 83 2.04 27.13 -43.19
C TYR A 83 1.76 26.19 -42.01
N GLN A 84 0.85 25.24 -42.22
CA GLN A 84 0.72 24.10 -41.31
C GLN A 84 1.82 23.11 -41.68
N THR A 85 3.08 23.51 -41.45
CA THR A 85 4.27 22.75 -41.82
C THR A 85 4.42 21.57 -40.88
N SER A 86 4.32 20.37 -41.45
CA SER A 86 4.64 19.11 -40.81
C SER A 86 6.12 19.03 -40.47
N ASN A 87 6.47 19.18 -39.20
CA ASN A 87 7.55 18.52 -38.45
C ASN A 87 8.93 18.18 -39.07
N ASN A 88 9.35 18.72 -40.22
CA ASN A 88 10.62 18.38 -40.81
C ASN A 88 11.46 19.63 -41.04
N GLY A 89 12.62 19.71 -40.38
CA GLY A 89 13.60 20.77 -40.62
C GLY A 89 14.04 20.84 -42.09
N SER A 90 13.95 19.72 -42.82
CA SER A 90 14.19 19.68 -44.27
C SER A 90 13.15 20.49 -45.07
N GLU A 91 11.88 20.52 -44.66
CA GLU A 91 10.83 21.28 -45.36
C GLU A 91 11.06 22.79 -45.21
N TRP A 92 11.48 23.25 -44.03
CA TRP A 92 11.85 24.65 -43.80
C TRP A 92 13.10 25.04 -44.59
N VAL A 93 14.09 24.16 -44.69
CA VAL A 93 15.29 24.39 -45.52
C VAL A 93 14.91 24.50 -47.00
N GLU A 94 14.06 23.61 -47.52
CA GLU A 94 13.60 23.66 -48.91
C GLU A 94 12.78 24.92 -49.22
N LEU A 95 11.89 25.32 -48.30
CA LEU A 95 11.08 26.53 -48.43
C LEU A 95 11.97 27.78 -48.41
N PHE A 96 12.95 27.83 -47.49
CA PHE A 96 13.89 28.93 -47.38
C PHE A 96 14.76 29.08 -48.65
N VAL A 97 15.31 27.97 -49.15
CA VAL A 97 16.11 27.96 -50.38
C VAL A 97 15.25 28.36 -51.60
N ARG A 98 14.00 27.90 -51.67
CA ARG A 98 13.06 28.26 -52.74
C ARG A 98 12.75 29.75 -52.74
N GLU A 99 12.44 30.34 -51.59
CA GLU A 99 12.15 31.77 -51.47
C GLU A 99 13.34 32.64 -51.86
N MET A 100 14.56 32.27 -51.44
CA MET A 100 15.77 33.00 -51.84
C MET A 100 16.11 32.86 -53.32
N THR A 101 15.89 31.67 -53.91
CA THR A 101 16.19 31.42 -55.34
C THR A 101 15.25 32.20 -56.26
N ASN A 102 14.04 32.50 -55.79
CA ASN A 102 13.04 33.29 -56.51
C ASN A 102 13.15 34.81 -56.29
N ALA A 103 14.12 35.26 -55.51
CA ALA A 103 14.31 36.68 -55.23
C ALA A 103 14.82 37.43 -56.47
N SER A 104 14.33 38.66 -56.66
CA SER A 104 14.71 39.50 -57.82
C SER A 104 16.06 40.20 -57.63
N ASP A 105 16.43 40.50 -56.39
CA ASP A 105 17.71 41.10 -56.00
C ASP A 105 18.07 40.71 -54.55
N ILE A 106 19.20 41.21 -54.06
CA ILE A 106 19.72 40.87 -52.73
C ILE A 106 18.89 41.47 -51.58
N ASP A 107 18.19 42.58 -51.82
CA ASP A 107 17.36 43.22 -50.81
C ASP A 107 16.02 42.50 -50.69
N ASP A 108 15.43 42.04 -51.81
CA ASP A 108 14.28 41.14 -51.85
C ASP A 108 14.60 39.79 -51.18
N ALA A 109 15.77 39.20 -51.47
CA ALA A 109 16.22 37.97 -50.81
C ALA A 109 16.33 38.15 -49.28
N ARG A 110 16.81 39.31 -48.81
CA ARG A 110 16.91 39.63 -47.39
C ARG A 110 15.54 39.79 -46.74
N ALA A 111 14.60 40.47 -47.39
CA ALA A 111 13.24 40.64 -46.90
C ALA A 111 12.53 39.28 -46.78
N ARG A 112 12.64 38.43 -47.82
CA ARG A 112 12.10 37.07 -47.81
C ARG A 112 12.71 36.19 -46.72
N ALA A 113 14.04 36.27 -46.54
CA ALA A 113 14.72 35.55 -45.47
C ALA A 113 14.24 35.96 -44.07
N SER A 114 14.02 37.26 -43.83
CA SER A 114 13.48 37.76 -42.55
C SER A 114 12.11 37.15 -42.27
N ILE A 115 11.20 37.23 -43.24
CA ILE A 115 9.83 36.70 -43.12
C ILE A 115 9.84 35.19 -42.86
N ALA A 116 10.67 34.44 -43.60
CA ALA A 116 10.77 32.99 -43.44
C ALA A 116 11.33 32.59 -42.06
N LEU A 117 12.31 33.34 -41.53
CA LEU A 117 12.87 33.09 -40.21
C LEU A 117 11.89 33.47 -39.08
N GLU A 118 11.15 34.56 -39.22
CA GLU A 118 10.09 34.94 -38.27
C GLU A 118 8.98 33.88 -38.21
N ALA A 119 8.58 33.35 -39.38
CA ALA A 119 7.61 32.26 -39.47
C ALA A 119 8.13 30.96 -38.81
N LEU A 120 9.41 30.65 -39.00
CA LEU A 120 10.07 29.51 -38.36
C LEU A 120 10.14 29.69 -36.83
N GLU A 121 10.51 30.88 -36.35
CA GLU A 121 10.56 31.19 -34.91
C GLU A 121 9.18 31.00 -34.27
N LYS A 122 8.13 31.55 -34.88
CA LYS A 122 6.75 31.39 -34.41
C LYS A 122 6.34 29.91 -34.39
N SER A 123 6.65 29.15 -35.44
CA SER A 123 6.37 27.71 -35.51
C SER A 123 7.09 26.92 -34.41
N ILE A 124 8.37 27.24 -34.15
CA ILE A 124 9.15 26.63 -33.07
C ILE A 124 8.53 26.95 -31.71
N LEU A 125 8.16 28.21 -31.46
CA LEU A 125 7.59 28.65 -30.19
C LEU A 125 6.22 28.01 -29.92
N GLU A 126 5.34 27.97 -30.91
CA GLU A 126 4.04 27.31 -30.82
C GLU A 126 4.20 25.80 -30.53
N ARG A 127 5.12 25.14 -31.23
CA ARG A 127 5.41 23.72 -31.01
C ARG A 127 5.98 23.47 -29.62
N ALA A 128 6.98 24.24 -29.20
CA ALA A 128 7.58 24.09 -27.88
C ALA A 128 6.52 24.30 -26.77
N GLY A 129 5.60 25.25 -26.95
CA GLY A 129 4.45 25.45 -26.06
C GLY A 129 3.47 24.27 -26.05
N ALA A 130 3.14 23.73 -27.23
CA ALA A 130 2.28 22.56 -27.35
C ALA A 130 2.91 21.29 -26.73
N GLU A 131 4.21 21.07 -26.95
CA GLU A 131 4.95 19.95 -26.35
C GLU A 131 5.03 20.10 -24.82
N ALA A 132 5.33 21.31 -24.31
CA ALA A 132 5.36 21.56 -22.87
C ALA A 132 4.00 21.31 -22.21
N THR A 133 2.91 21.81 -22.80
CA THR A 133 1.55 21.58 -22.29
C THR A 133 1.14 20.12 -22.36
N GLN A 134 1.50 19.41 -23.43
CA GLN A 134 1.24 17.97 -23.57
C GLN A 134 2.01 17.15 -22.53
N ASN A 135 3.30 17.47 -22.31
CA ASN A 135 4.12 16.78 -21.31
C ASN A 135 3.59 17.01 -19.90
N LEU A 136 3.27 18.26 -19.54
CA LEU A 136 2.63 18.59 -18.27
C LEU A 136 1.30 17.85 -18.07
N HIS A 137 0.49 17.73 -19.13
CA HIS A 137 -0.77 16.99 -19.06
C HIS A 137 -0.55 15.49 -18.80
N LYS A 138 0.41 14.86 -19.48
CA LYS A 138 0.79 13.45 -19.27
C LYS A 138 1.29 13.22 -17.85
N GLU A 139 2.20 14.07 -17.35
CA GLU A 139 2.71 14.00 -15.99
C GLU A 139 1.57 14.16 -14.97
N ASN A 140 0.68 15.14 -15.16
CA ASN A 140 -0.44 15.36 -14.25
C ASN A 140 -1.38 14.14 -14.18
N MET A 141 -1.65 13.50 -15.31
CA MET A 141 -2.45 12.27 -15.37
C MET A 141 -1.77 11.11 -14.63
N MET A 142 -0.46 10.92 -14.85
CA MET A 142 0.31 9.89 -14.15
C MET A 142 0.34 10.12 -12.63
N LEU A 143 0.54 11.37 -12.19
CA LEU A 143 0.54 11.73 -10.76
C LEU A 143 -0.83 11.50 -10.10
N LYS A 144 -1.92 11.80 -10.82
CA LYS A 144 -3.29 11.50 -10.36
C LYS A 144 -3.51 10.00 -10.22
N GLU A 145 -3.03 9.19 -11.16
CA GLU A 145 -3.14 7.73 -11.06
C GLU A 145 -2.36 7.19 -9.86
N GLN A 146 -1.09 7.59 -9.69
CA GLN A 146 -0.29 7.19 -8.53
C GLN A 146 -0.95 7.60 -7.20
N LEU A 147 -1.56 8.79 -7.13
CA LEU A 147 -2.33 9.21 -5.97
C LEU A 147 -3.46 8.25 -5.64
N THR A 148 -4.24 7.84 -6.64
CA THR A 148 -5.37 6.94 -6.40
C THR A 148 -4.91 5.59 -5.87
N VAL A 149 -3.77 5.07 -6.36
CA VAL A 149 -3.15 3.83 -5.87
C VAL A 149 -2.74 3.98 -4.41
N VAL A 150 -1.99 5.03 -4.07
CA VAL A 150 -1.52 5.24 -2.69
C VAL A 150 -2.69 5.44 -1.73
N LEU A 151 -3.77 6.12 -2.13
CA LEU A 151 -4.98 6.25 -1.30
C LEU A 151 -5.65 4.91 -1.04
N ARG A 152 -5.73 4.05 -2.07
CA ARG A 152 -6.28 2.70 -1.94
C ARG A 152 -5.42 1.86 -0.99
N GLU A 153 -4.10 1.89 -1.14
CA GLU A 153 -3.18 1.17 -0.25
C GLU A 153 -3.26 1.68 1.19
N ASN A 154 -3.34 3.00 1.39
CA ASN A 154 -3.53 3.60 2.71
C ASN A 154 -4.83 3.13 3.38
N ALA A 155 -5.91 2.98 2.62
CA ALA A 155 -7.17 2.45 3.13
C ALA A 155 -7.06 0.97 3.54
N VAL A 156 -6.35 0.15 2.74
CA VAL A 156 -6.08 -1.26 3.08
C VAL A 156 -5.23 -1.35 4.36
N LEU A 157 -4.18 -0.54 4.47
CA LEU A 157 -3.33 -0.49 5.67
C LEU A 157 -4.10 -0.06 6.91
N LYS A 158 -4.94 0.99 6.83
CA LYS A 158 -5.81 1.41 7.94
C LYS A 158 -6.73 0.30 8.39
N ARG A 159 -7.32 -0.45 7.44
CA ARG A 159 -8.16 -1.61 7.76
C ARG A 159 -7.37 -2.73 8.43
N ALA A 160 -6.16 -3.02 7.94
CA ALA A 160 -5.30 -4.03 8.53
C ALA A 160 -4.90 -3.68 9.97
N VAL A 161 -4.55 -2.42 10.23
CA VAL A 161 -4.21 -1.93 11.58
C VAL A 161 -5.41 -2.03 12.52
N ALA A 162 -6.62 -1.67 12.06
CA ALA A 162 -7.83 -1.82 12.87
C ALA A 162 -8.10 -3.29 13.26
N ILE A 163 -7.99 -4.21 12.30
CA ILE A 163 -8.14 -5.65 12.56
C ILE A 163 -7.06 -6.16 13.52
N GLN A 164 -5.82 -5.70 13.37
CA GLN A 164 -4.73 -6.10 14.24
C GLN A 164 -4.94 -5.61 15.67
N HIS A 165 -5.40 -4.37 15.83
CA HIS A 165 -5.73 -3.81 17.15
C HIS A 165 -6.87 -4.57 17.83
N GLU A 166 -7.94 -4.91 17.10
CA GLU A 166 -9.05 -5.73 17.61
C GLU A 166 -8.56 -7.11 18.08
N ARG A 167 -7.74 -7.79 17.27
CA ARG A 167 -7.16 -9.08 17.64
C ARG A 167 -6.25 -9.01 18.86
N GLN A 168 -5.45 -7.95 18.98
CA GLN A 168 -4.59 -7.75 20.15
C GLN A 168 -5.44 -7.57 21.40
N LYS A 169 -6.50 -6.76 21.31
CA LYS A 169 -7.43 -6.57 22.42
C LYS A 169 -8.08 -7.88 22.85
N GLU A 170 -8.60 -8.69 21.92
CA GLU A 170 -9.16 -10.01 22.25
C GLU A 170 -8.13 -10.97 22.86
N PHE A 171 -6.86 -10.86 22.47
CA PHE A 171 -5.79 -11.66 23.05
C PHE A 171 -5.51 -11.23 24.50
N ASP A 172 -5.46 -9.92 24.76
CA ASP A 172 -5.24 -9.38 26.10
C ASP A 172 -6.41 -9.76 27.04
N GLU A 173 -7.65 -9.67 26.56
CA GLU A 173 -8.85 -10.11 27.29
C GLU A 173 -8.80 -11.60 27.62
N ARG A 174 -8.48 -12.46 26.63
CA ARG A 174 -8.30 -13.91 26.86
C ARG A 174 -7.16 -14.22 27.81
N SER A 175 -6.07 -13.46 27.74
CA SER A 175 -4.94 -13.62 28.66
C SER A 175 -5.36 -13.35 30.11
N GLN A 176 -6.16 -12.30 30.33
CA GLN A 176 -6.72 -11.99 31.65
C GLN A 176 -7.68 -13.09 32.14
N GLU A 177 -8.55 -13.60 31.27
CA GLU A 177 -9.45 -14.72 31.59
C GLU A 177 -8.67 -15.99 31.97
N VAL A 178 -7.59 -16.31 31.23
CA VAL A 178 -6.73 -17.44 31.58
C VAL A 178 -6.07 -17.25 32.95
N GLN A 179 -5.65 -16.03 33.29
CA GLN A 179 -5.09 -15.74 34.61
C GLN A 179 -6.13 -15.90 35.73
N SER A 180 -7.35 -15.41 35.53
CA SER A 180 -8.43 -15.54 36.52
C SER A 180 -8.84 -17.00 36.71
N LEU A 181 -8.93 -17.79 35.63
CA LEU A 181 -9.19 -19.22 35.70
C LEU A 181 -8.08 -19.98 36.44
N LYS A 182 -6.80 -19.65 36.20
CA LYS A 182 -5.68 -20.24 36.95
C LYS A 182 -5.83 -19.97 38.46
N GLN A 183 -6.19 -18.76 38.84
CA GLN A 183 -6.41 -18.42 40.25
C GLN A 183 -7.58 -19.23 40.85
N LEU A 184 -8.68 -19.38 40.10
CA LEU A 184 -9.83 -20.17 40.53
C LEU A 184 -9.48 -21.66 40.69
N VAL A 185 -8.69 -22.21 39.77
CA VAL A 185 -8.20 -23.60 39.86
C VAL A 185 -7.35 -23.79 41.11
N LEU A 186 -6.44 -22.86 41.42
CA LEU A 186 -5.65 -22.91 42.66
C LEU A 186 -6.53 -22.87 43.91
N GLN A 187 -7.57 -22.02 43.91
CA GLN A 187 -8.53 -21.96 45.01
C GLN A 187 -9.26 -23.30 45.20
N TYR A 188 -9.74 -23.92 44.12
CA TYR A 188 -10.41 -25.22 44.22
C TYR A 188 -9.45 -26.34 44.66
N GLN A 189 -8.20 -26.34 44.20
CA GLN A 189 -7.19 -27.28 44.67
C GLN A 189 -6.98 -27.17 46.19
N GLU A 190 -6.95 -25.97 46.74
CA GLU A 190 -6.83 -25.77 48.20
C GLU A 190 -8.07 -26.27 48.95
N GLN A 191 -9.26 -26.01 48.42
CA GLN A 191 -10.50 -26.52 49.00
C GLN A 191 -10.55 -28.04 49.04
N VAL A 192 -10.14 -28.70 47.94
CA VAL A 192 -10.06 -30.17 47.89
C VAL A 192 -9.06 -30.68 48.93
N ARG A 193 -7.85 -30.12 49.00
CA ARG A 193 -6.85 -30.49 50.00
C ARG A 193 -7.40 -30.36 51.43
N THR A 194 -8.12 -29.27 51.72
CA THR A 194 -8.72 -29.04 53.04
C THR A 194 -9.78 -30.09 53.36
N LEU A 195 -10.64 -30.43 52.40
CA LEU A 195 -11.67 -31.46 52.56
C LEU A 195 -11.05 -32.85 52.76
N GLU A 196 -9.98 -33.18 52.03
CA GLU A 196 -9.25 -34.44 52.18
C GLU A 196 -8.67 -34.57 53.59
N ILE A 197 -8.01 -33.52 54.11
CA ILE A 197 -7.47 -33.49 55.48
C ILE A 197 -8.59 -33.67 56.51
N ASN A 198 -9.70 -32.95 56.35
CA ASN A 198 -10.84 -33.04 57.26
C ASN A 198 -11.45 -34.46 57.26
N ASN A 199 -11.63 -35.06 56.08
CA ASN A 199 -12.18 -36.40 55.95
C ASN A 199 -11.26 -37.45 56.59
N TYR A 200 -9.94 -37.32 56.42
CA TYR A 200 -8.95 -38.15 57.08
C TYR A 200 -9.05 -38.03 58.62
N ALA A 201 -9.10 -36.80 59.14
CA ALA A 201 -9.23 -36.56 60.57
C ALA A 201 -10.52 -37.17 61.16
N LEU A 202 -11.66 -36.99 60.48
CA LEU A 202 -12.94 -37.61 60.83
C LEU A 202 -12.85 -39.14 60.85
N THR A 203 -12.26 -39.74 59.82
CA THR A 203 -12.07 -41.19 59.72
C THR A 203 -11.21 -41.73 60.88
N MET A 204 -10.13 -41.01 61.22
CA MET A 204 -9.27 -41.36 62.35
C MET A 204 -10.01 -41.26 63.70
N HIS A 205 -10.77 -40.19 63.94
CA HIS A 205 -11.58 -40.04 65.15
C HIS A 205 -12.67 -41.12 65.27
N LEU A 206 -13.34 -41.46 64.18
CA LEU A 206 -14.33 -42.55 64.15
C LEU A 206 -13.70 -43.90 64.53
N LYS A 207 -12.54 -44.24 63.95
CA LYS A 207 -11.82 -45.46 64.29
C LYS A 207 -11.42 -45.51 65.77
N GLN A 208 -10.96 -44.39 66.31
CA GLN A 208 -10.62 -44.27 67.73
C GLN A 208 -11.84 -44.44 68.63
N ALA A 209 -12.99 -43.85 68.29
CA ALA A 209 -14.23 -44.00 69.04
C ALA A 209 -14.77 -45.44 69.00
N GLN A 210 -14.61 -46.15 67.88
CA GLN A 210 -14.99 -47.56 67.76
C GLN A 210 -14.08 -48.48 68.60
N GLN A 211 -12.76 -48.23 68.61
CA GLN A 211 -11.81 -49.02 69.40
C GLN A 211 -11.96 -48.79 70.91
N ASN A 212 -12.24 -47.54 71.31
CA ASN A 212 -12.52 -47.19 72.71
C ASN A 212 -13.91 -47.65 73.19
N ASN A 213 -14.82 -48.04 72.28
CA ASN A 213 -16.09 -48.71 72.58
C ASN A 213 -15.93 -50.23 72.64
N SER A 214 -14.83 -50.73 73.22
CA SER A 214 -14.75 -52.12 73.68
C SER A 214 -15.55 -52.29 74.97
N ILE A 215 -16.89 -52.15 74.90
CA ILE A 215 -17.80 -52.70 75.92
C ILE A 215 -18.30 -54.04 75.37
N PRO A 216 -17.85 -55.18 75.91
CA PRO A 216 -18.41 -56.48 75.59
C PRO A 216 -19.87 -56.53 76.06
N GLY A 217 -20.81 -56.56 75.11
CA GLY A 217 -22.16 -57.06 75.30
C GLY A 217 -23.09 -56.23 76.18
N ARG A 218 -23.78 -55.27 75.58
CA ARG A 218 -25.19 -54.99 75.94
C ARG A 218 -25.90 -54.34 74.76
N TYR A 219 -26.29 -55.18 73.80
CA TYR A 219 -27.45 -54.87 72.98
C TYR A 219 -28.67 -54.90 73.90
N ASN A 220 -29.45 -53.82 73.96
CA ASN A 220 -30.78 -53.84 74.56
C ASN A 220 -31.71 -54.59 73.60
N PRO A 221 -32.31 -55.73 73.98
CA PRO A 221 -33.43 -56.28 73.25
C PRO A 221 -34.69 -55.52 73.65
N ASP A 222 -35.51 -55.21 72.65
CA ASP A 222 -36.89 -54.70 72.75
C ASP A 222 -37.12 -53.41 73.53
N VAL A 223 -37.34 -52.33 72.77
CA VAL A 223 -38.40 -51.38 73.10
C VAL A 223 -39.27 -51.25 71.86
N PHE A 224 -40.54 -51.60 72.03
CA PHE A 224 -41.64 -51.62 71.06
C PHE A 224 -41.86 -50.29 70.33
#